data_AF-A0A0B7NDB8-F1
#
_entry.id   AF-A0A0B7NDB8-F1
#
_cell.length_a   1.000
_cell.length_b   1.000
_cell.length_c   1.000
_cell.angle_alpha   90.00
_cell.angle_beta   90.00
_cell.angle_gamma   90.00
#
_symmetry.space_group_name_H-M   'P 1'
#
loop_
_entity.id
_entity.type
_entity.pdbx_description
1 polymer ?
#
loop_
_entity_poly.entity_id
_entity_poly.type
_entity_poly.pdbx_seq_one_letter_code
_entity_poly.pdbx_strand_id
1 'polypeptide(L)'
;MSAFADLLASSKKAQENAGCDGWHDKLVGKVILGDDEETALSANEFVRKKDLPNPNRVLAPNSMASMDYRPDRLNIKVDGNMKVTGVNYG
;
A
#
# COMPACT_ATOMS: atom_id res chain seq x y z
N MET A 1 -7.07 -29.55 1.44
CA MET A 1 -7.44 -28.19 1.88
C MET A 1 -7.98 -27.45 0.66
N SER A 2 -9.10 -26.74 0.82
CA SER A 2 -10.12 -26.52 -0.21
C SER A 2 -9.74 -25.51 -1.30
N ALA A 3 -9.55 -25.99 -2.55
CA ALA A 3 -9.29 -25.17 -3.74
C ALA A 3 -10.36 -24.08 -4.02
N PHE A 4 -11.57 -24.25 -3.46
CA PHE A 4 -12.65 -23.27 -3.57
C PHE A 4 -12.41 -22.02 -2.70
N ALA A 5 -11.76 -22.18 -1.55
CA ALA A 5 -11.37 -21.05 -0.70
C ALA A 5 -10.26 -20.21 -1.36
N ASP A 6 -9.31 -20.88 -2.02
CA ASP A 6 -8.23 -20.21 -2.75
C ASP A 6 -8.76 -19.42 -3.96
N LEU A 7 -9.75 -19.94 -4.68
CA LEU A 7 -10.39 -19.24 -5.81
C LEU A 7 -11.12 -17.96 -5.38
N LEU A 8 -11.89 -18.03 -4.27
CA LEU A 8 -12.58 -16.87 -3.72
C LEU A 8 -11.59 -15.81 -3.20
N ALA A 9 -10.51 -16.23 -2.55
CA ALA A 9 -9.46 -15.34 -2.08
C ALA A 9 -8.71 -14.66 -3.25
N SER A 10 -8.45 -15.40 -4.33
CA SER A 10 -7.82 -14.86 -5.55
C SER A 10 -8.72 -13.86 -6.27
N SER A 11 -10.02 -14.14 -6.39
CA SER A 11 -10.99 -13.24 -7.02
C SER A 11 -11.21 -11.96 -6.22
N LYS A 12 -11.22 -12.03 -4.88
CA LYS A 12 -11.20 -10.84 -4.02
C LYS A 12 -9.96 -10.00 -4.29
N LYS A 13 -8.76 -10.60 -4.21
CA LYS A 13 -7.49 -9.92 -4.49
C LYS A 13 -7.46 -9.19 -5.82
N ALA A 14 -8.01 -9.79 -6.88
CA ALA A 14 -8.07 -9.16 -8.20
C ALA A 14 -8.97 -7.92 -8.22
N GLN A 15 -10.08 -7.93 -7.47
CA GLN A 15 -11.05 -6.83 -7.44
C GLN A 15 -10.57 -5.63 -6.61
N GLU A 16 -9.82 -5.86 -5.53
CA GLU A 16 -9.14 -4.80 -4.75
C GLU A 16 -8.01 -4.15 -5.56
N ASN A 17 -7.33 -4.94 -6.40
CA ASN A 17 -6.24 -4.48 -7.27
C ASN A 17 -6.71 -3.55 -8.39
N ALA A 18 -7.85 -3.87 -9.04
CA ALA A 18 -8.35 -3.14 -10.20
C ALA A 18 -8.72 -1.67 -9.91
N GLY A 19 -9.01 -1.32 -8.65
CA GLY A 19 -9.41 0.02 -8.26
C GLY A 19 -8.28 0.98 -7.89
N CYS A 20 -7.01 0.55 -7.95
CA CYS A 20 -5.87 1.31 -7.42
C CYS A 20 -4.79 1.64 -8.46
N ASP A 21 -5.11 1.71 -9.75
CA ASP A 21 -4.19 2.07 -10.85
C ASP A 21 -2.83 1.33 -10.86
N GLY A 22 -2.83 0.07 -10.40
CA GLY A 22 -1.63 -0.74 -10.28
C GLY A 22 -0.68 -0.34 -9.15
N TRP A 23 -1.04 0.62 -8.29
CA TRP A 23 -0.25 0.98 -7.10
C TRP A 23 -0.13 -0.16 -6.10
N HIS A 24 -1.15 -1.00 -6.00
CA HIS A 24 -1.10 -2.16 -5.11
C HIS A 24 0.04 -3.11 -5.52
N ASP A 25 0.14 -3.49 -6.80
CA ASP A 25 1.22 -4.35 -7.29
C ASP A 25 2.61 -3.69 -7.17
N LYS A 26 2.68 -2.36 -7.29
CA LYS A 26 3.93 -1.60 -7.17
C LYS A 26 4.44 -1.47 -5.73
N LEU A 27 3.53 -1.40 -4.75
CA LEU A 27 3.85 -0.98 -3.39
C LEU A 27 3.77 -2.12 -2.37
N VAL A 28 2.79 -3.02 -2.48
CA VAL A 28 2.55 -4.05 -1.46
C VAL A 28 3.78 -4.93 -1.29
N GLY A 29 4.22 -5.08 -0.04
CA GLY A 29 5.43 -5.83 0.32
C GLY A 29 6.72 -5.00 0.32
N LYS A 30 6.73 -3.77 -0.18
CA LYS A 30 7.87 -2.85 -0.08
C LYS A 30 7.83 -2.03 1.21
N VAL A 31 8.98 -1.50 1.62
CA VAL A 31 9.11 -0.60 2.77
C VAL A 31 9.09 0.86 2.29
N ILE A 32 8.32 1.72 2.96
CA ILE A 32 8.36 3.17 2.70
C ILE A 32 9.48 3.80 3.51
N LEU A 33 10.36 4.52 2.82
CA LEU A 33 11.46 5.27 3.44
C LEU A 33 11.32 6.78 3.18
N GLY A 34 11.90 7.56 4.08
CA GLY A 34 12.16 8.99 3.84
C GLY A 34 13.05 9.22 2.62
N ASP A 35 12.96 10.41 2.04
CA ASP A 35 13.66 10.71 0.79
C ASP A 35 15.18 10.65 0.94
N ASP A 36 15.69 11.01 2.11
CA ASP A 36 17.12 11.03 2.45
C ASP A 36 17.52 9.95 3.47
N GLU A 37 16.62 9.01 3.79
CA GLU A 37 16.95 7.89 4.69
C GLU A 37 17.91 6.91 3.99
N GLU A 38 19.00 6.60 4.68
CA GLU A 38 19.94 5.54 4.31
C GLU A 38 19.33 4.16 4.59
N THR A 39 19.58 3.20 3.69
CA THR A 39 19.07 1.84 3.82
C THR A 39 20.03 0.83 3.20
N ALA A 40 20.05 -0.37 3.79
CA ALA A 40 20.73 -1.53 3.23
C ALA A 40 19.81 -2.36 2.30
N LEU A 41 18.53 -1.99 2.19
CA LEU A 41 17.57 -2.68 1.33
C LEU A 41 17.89 -2.49 -0.15
N SER A 42 17.60 -3.50 -0.96
CA SER A 42 17.71 -3.42 -2.41
C SER A 42 16.67 -2.46 -3.01
N ALA A 43 16.96 -1.88 -4.17
CA ALA A 43 16.07 -0.92 -4.85
C ALA A 43 14.65 -1.44 -5.12
N ASN A 44 14.44 -2.75 -5.15
CA ASN A 44 13.11 -3.35 -5.32
C ASN A 44 12.37 -3.61 -4.00
N GLU A 45 13.03 -3.48 -2.86
CA GLU A 45 12.46 -3.77 -1.54
C GLU A 45 11.91 -2.52 -0.84
N PHE A 46 12.24 -1.32 -1.34
CA PHE A 46 11.77 -0.06 -0.78
C PHE A 46 11.17 0.86 -1.85
N VAL A 47 10.48 1.89 -1.36
CA VAL A 47 9.98 3.04 -2.14
C VAL A 47 10.19 4.31 -1.33
N ARG A 48 10.57 5.41 -1.97
CA ARG A 48 10.72 6.70 -1.29
C ARG A 48 9.42 7.47 -1.29
N LYS A 49 9.20 8.32 -0.29
CA LYS A 49 7.99 9.14 -0.17
C LYS A 49 7.75 10.04 -1.39
N LYS A 50 8.80 10.61 -1.99
CA LYS A 50 8.70 11.43 -3.21
C LYS A 50 8.23 10.67 -4.46
N ASP A 51 8.39 9.35 -4.48
CA ASP A 51 8.00 8.50 -5.61
C ASP A 51 6.51 8.09 -5.55
N LEU A 52 5.83 8.44 -4.45
CA LEU A 52 4.41 8.18 -4.25
C LEU A 52 3.57 9.22 -5.02
N PRO A 53 2.36 8.85 -5.48
CA PRO A 53 1.49 9.80 -6.17
C PRO A 53 1.01 10.88 -5.20
N ASN A 54 0.75 12.08 -5.70
CA ASN A 54 0.14 13.14 -4.92
C ASN A 54 -1.32 13.33 -5.36
N PRO A 55 -2.30 13.41 -4.45
CA PRO A 55 -2.14 13.33 -2.98
C PRO A 55 -2.02 11.88 -2.47
N ASN A 56 -1.21 11.67 -1.43
CA ASN A 56 -1.16 10.40 -0.69
C ASN A 56 -1.29 10.58 0.82
N ARG A 57 -1.60 9.49 1.53
CA ARG A 57 -1.57 9.41 3.00
C ARG A 57 -1.05 8.05 3.44
N VAL A 58 0.07 8.04 4.16
CA VAL A 58 0.60 6.83 4.80
C VAL A 58 -0.09 6.65 6.16
N LEU A 59 -0.71 5.49 6.35
CA LEU A 59 -1.48 5.12 7.55
C LEU A 59 -0.75 4.02 8.30
N ALA A 60 -0.19 4.36 9.45
CA ALA A 60 0.43 3.39 10.35
C ALA A 60 -0.64 2.55 11.09
N PRO A 61 -0.27 1.37 11.61
CA PRO A 61 -1.16 0.57 12.43
C PRO A 61 -1.66 1.37 13.63
N ASN A 62 -2.96 1.25 13.94
CA ASN A 62 -3.62 1.95 15.04
C ASN A 62 -3.56 3.48 14.97
N SER A 63 -3.12 4.06 13.86
CA SER A 63 -3.19 5.51 13.66
C SER A 63 -4.65 5.94 13.49
N MET A 64 -5.05 6.99 14.22
CA MET A 64 -6.34 7.61 13.99
C MET A 64 -6.28 8.42 12.69
N ALA A 65 -7.19 8.13 11.77
CA ALA A 65 -7.31 8.86 10.52
C ALA A 65 -8.61 9.68 10.54
N SER A 66 -8.54 10.94 10.09
CA SER A 66 -9.72 11.75 9.84
C SER A 66 -10.60 11.10 8.77
N MET A 67 -11.91 11.18 8.97
CA MET A 67 -12.94 10.63 8.06
C MET A 67 -13.23 11.57 6.88
N ASP A 68 -12.21 12.27 6.37
CA ASP A 68 -12.35 13.13 5.20
C ASP A 68 -12.17 12.29 3.92
N TYR A 69 -13.23 12.12 3.14
CA TYR A 69 -13.16 11.37 1.89
C TYR A 69 -12.54 12.23 0.78
N ARG A 70 -11.50 11.71 0.13
CA ARG A 70 -10.81 12.34 -1.01
C ARG A 70 -10.59 11.30 -2.10
N PRO A 71 -11.41 11.27 -3.17
CA PRO A 71 -11.35 10.20 -4.17
C PRO A 71 -9.98 10.10 -4.85
N ASP A 72 -9.27 11.22 -5.02
CA ASP A 72 -7.98 11.24 -5.70
C ASP A 72 -6.79 10.90 -4.78
N ARG A 73 -7.02 10.67 -3.47
CA ARG A 73 -5.95 10.43 -2.49
C ARG A 73 -5.64 8.95 -2.38
N LEU A 74 -4.39 8.57 -2.64
CA LEU A 74 -3.92 7.21 -2.38
C LEU A 74 -3.63 7.05 -0.87
N ASN A 75 -4.46 6.28 -0.17
CA ASN A 75 -4.14 5.81 1.17
C ASN A 75 -3.23 4.58 1.08
N ILE A 76 -2.15 4.59 1.85
CA ILE A 76 -1.15 3.53 1.88
C ILE A 76 -1.08 3.01 3.31
N LYS A 77 -1.54 1.78 3.54
CA LYS A 77 -1.51 1.14 4.85
C LYS A 77 -0.16 0.47 5.03
N VAL A 78 0.52 0.79 6.11
CA VAL A 78 1.80 0.18 6.48
C VAL A 78 1.68 -0.59 7.79
N ASP A 79 2.60 -1.53 8.03
CA ASP A 79 2.79 -2.17 9.32
C ASP A 79 3.73 -1.35 10.23
N GLY A 80 4.10 -1.90 11.40
CA GLY A 80 4.99 -1.25 12.36
C GLY A 80 6.42 -1.01 11.84
N ASN A 81 6.81 -1.67 10.75
CA ASN A 81 8.11 -1.56 10.11
C ASN A 81 8.05 -0.75 8.81
N MET A 82 6.97 0.03 8.61
CA MET A 82 6.73 0.79 7.38
C MET A 82 6.58 -0.06 6.11
N LYS A 83 6.34 -1.37 6.25
CA LYS A 83 6.07 -2.26 5.11
C LYS A 83 4.64 -2.11 4.66
N VAL A 84 4.42 -1.89 3.37
CA VAL A 84 3.09 -1.70 2.79
C VAL A 84 2.31 -3.01 2.83
N THR A 85 1.14 -2.96 3.45
CA THR A 85 0.20 -4.09 3.58
C THR A 85 -1.01 -3.95 2.66
N GLY A 86 -1.32 -2.74 2.20
CA GLY A 86 -2.40 -2.49 1.26
C GLY A 86 -2.50 -1.04 0.86
N VAL A 87 -3.23 -0.77 -0.21
CA VAL A 87 -3.49 0.58 -0.71
C VAL A 87 -4.94 0.72 -1.16
N ASN A 88 -5.48 1.93 -1.11
CA ASN A 88 -6.80 2.25 -1.65
C ASN A 88 -6.94 3.75 -1.91
N TYR A 89 -7.69 4.13 -2.94
CA TYR A 89 -8.12 5.51 -3.10
C TYR A 89 -9.23 5.89 -2.10
N GLY A 90 -9.22 7.13 -1.59
CA GLY A 90 -10.27 7.69 -0.72
C GLY A 90 -9.84 8.67 0.37
#